data_AF-A0A845TS57-F1
#
_entry.id   AF-A0A845TS57-F1
#
_cell.length_a   1.000
_cell.length_b   1.000
_cell.length_c   1.000
_cell.angle_alpha   90.00
_cell.angle_beta   90.00
_cell.angle_gamma   90.00
#
_symmetry.space_group_name_H-M   'P 1'
#
loop_
_entity.id
_entity.type
_entity.pdbx_description
1 polymer ?
#
loop_
_entity_poly.entity_id
_entity_poly.type
_entity_poly.pdbx_seq_one_letter_code
_entity_poly.pdbx_strand_id
1 'polypeptide(L)'
;MAAARASRFFLEIVRTDGLPPDSQARELQAQARRLPQLSQTRQADGFRLMLAMAKRLPVDQQARVLTALAPRLRTLPTSARRSGFAALATSIDRLPQAGRTIALPALTRALPASGKDAVQFHAVLARTQTLDTEAQGRALPGLIRHLGVLPEGQRKAAFDAIALQVQTLPAHHQRNALRGLAGKIRRLPVDQQAPATARLQQQAAALLQG
;
A
#
# COMPACT_ATOMS: atom_id res chain seq x y z
N MET A 1 34.35 -1.78 -3.71
CA MET A 1 33.37 -1.38 -4.77
C MET A 1 31.98 -0.98 -4.27
N ALA A 2 31.41 -1.59 -3.22
CA ALA A 2 30.05 -1.25 -2.74
C ALA A 2 29.91 0.19 -2.21
N ALA A 3 30.93 0.73 -1.52
CA ALA A 3 30.93 2.10 -1.01
C ALA A 3 30.85 3.16 -2.12
N ALA A 4 31.64 3.00 -3.19
CA ALA A 4 31.63 3.92 -4.34
C ALA A 4 30.27 3.93 -5.07
N ARG A 5 29.61 2.76 -5.18
CA ARG A 5 28.25 2.66 -5.75
C ARG A 5 27.21 3.36 -4.87
N ALA A 6 27.31 3.23 -3.55
CA ALA A 6 26.41 3.93 -2.63
C ALA A 6 26.62 5.45 -2.70
N SER A 7 27.85 5.94 -2.63
CA SER A 7 28.15 7.37 -2.75
C SER A 7 27.64 7.95 -4.06
N ARG A 8 27.82 7.24 -5.18
CA ARG A 8 27.27 7.63 -6.48
C ARG A 8 25.74 7.70 -6.47
N PHE A 9 25.06 6.74 -5.86
CA PHE A 9 23.59 6.75 -5.74
C PHE A 9 23.09 7.98 -4.97
N PHE A 10 23.68 8.31 -3.82
CA PHE A 10 23.27 9.48 -3.04
C PHE A 10 23.54 10.78 -3.78
N LEU A 11 24.70 10.89 -4.46
CA LEU A 11 25.01 12.05 -5.31
C LEU A 11 24.03 12.17 -6.48
N GLU A 12 23.64 11.07 -7.11
CA GLU A 12 22.65 11.07 -8.19
C GLU A 12 21.28 11.55 -7.69
N ILE A 13 20.82 11.12 -6.51
CA ILE A 13 19.57 11.64 -5.91
C ILE A 13 19.67 13.14 -5.64
N VAL A 14 20.77 13.61 -5.03
CA VAL A 14 20.92 15.03 -4.71
C VAL A 14 21.01 15.87 -5.98
N ARG A 15 21.67 15.37 -7.04
CA ARG A 15 21.73 16.04 -8.35
C ARG A 15 20.39 16.15 -9.06
N THR A 16 19.37 15.39 -8.63
CA THR A 16 18.01 15.62 -9.13
C THR A 16 17.40 16.91 -8.62
N ASP A 17 17.97 17.50 -7.56
CA ASP A 17 17.55 18.80 -7.04
C ASP A 17 17.87 19.90 -8.06
N GLY A 18 16.87 20.71 -8.39
CA GLY A 18 16.98 21.74 -9.44
C GLY A 18 16.59 21.28 -10.84
N LEU A 19 16.30 19.99 -11.06
CA LEU A 19 15.67 19.55 -12.30
C LEU A 19 14.21 20.06 -12.38
N PRO A 20 13.65 20.24 -13.59
CA PRO A 20 12.21 20.44 -13.75
C PRO A 20 11.41 19.35 -13.02
N PRO A 21 10.27 19.66 -12.39
CA PRO A 21 9.56 18.73 -11.51
C PRO A 21 9.28 17.35 -12.11
N ASP A 22 8.89 17.28 -13.38
CA ASP A 22 8.66 16.00 -14.07
C ASP A 22 9.92 15.18 -14.29
N SER A 23 11.04 15.83 -14.58
CA SER A 23 12.34 15.17 -14.73
C SER A 23 12.85 14.70 -13.37
N GLN A 24 12.71 15.52 -12.33
CA GLN A 24 13.05 15.15 -10.96
C GLN A 24 12.22 13.94 -10.49
N ALA A 25 10.91 13.94 -10.72
CA ALA A 25 10.04 12.85 -10.34
C ALA A 25 10.37 11.55 -11.09
N ARG A 26 10.66 11.62 -12.39
CA ARG A 26 11.07 10.46 -13.19
C ARG A 26 12.38 9.88 -12.69
N GLU A 27 13.36 10.73 -12.41
CA GLU A 27 14.65 10.27 -11.91
C GLU A 27 14.53 9.65 -10.51
N LEU A 28 13.78 10.27 -9.59
CA LEU A 28 13.52 9.67 -8.27
C LEU A 28 12.80 8.32 -8.37
N GLN A 29 11.87 8.15 -9.32
CA GLN A 29 11.23 6.85 -9.58
C GLN A 29 12.22 5.81 -10.14
N ALA A 30 13.14 6.22 -11.01
CA ALA A 30 14.19 5.35 -11.52
C ALA A 30 15.15 4.93 -10.39
N GLN A 31 15.56 5.87 -9.55
CA GLN A 31 16.42 5.61 -8.40
C GLN A 31 15.74 4.72 -7.35
N ALA A 32 14.43 4.86 -7.14
CA ALA A 32 13.67 3.95 -6.27
C ALA A 32 13.82 2.47 -6.70
N ARG A 33 13.94 2.18 -8.01
CA ARG A 33 14.16 0.81 -8.51
C ARG A 33 15.55 0.27 -8.20
N ARG A 34 16.53 1.15 -8.01
CA ARG A 34 17.94 0.82 -7.72
C ARG A 34 18.22 0.70 -6.22
N LEU A 35 17.32 1.17 -5.36
CA LEU A 35 17.45 1.04 -3.90
C LEU A 35 17.80 -0.37 -3.40
N PRO A 36 17.24 -1.47 -3.95
CA PRO A 36 17.59 -2.83 -3.51
C PRO A 36 19.05 -3.24 -3.83
N GLN A 37 19.75 -2.51 -4.69
CA GLN A 37 21.15 -2.75 -5.04
C GLN A 37 22.12 -2.21 -3.97
N LEU A 38 21.62 -1.42 -3.01
CA LEU A 38 22.41 -0.89 -1.90
C LEU A 38 22.51 -1.92 -0.77
N SER A 39 23.56 -1.80 0.05
CA SER A 39 23.64 -2.52 1.33
C SER A 39 22.43 -2.19 2.21
N GLN A 40 21.99 -3.13 3.02
CA GLN A 40 20.82 -3.03 3.92
C GLN A 40 20.72 -1.68 4.65
N THR A 41 21.77 -1.23 5.34
CA THR A 41 21.78 0.06 6.06
C THR A 41 21.50 1.25 5.13
N ARG A 42 22.15 1.27 3.96
CA ARG A 42 22.01 2.34 2.96
C ARG A 42 20.65 2.34 2.27
N GLN A 43 19.94 1.21 2.24
CA GLN A 43 18.57 1.17 1.71
C GLN A 43 17.64 2.06 2.53
N ALA A 44 17.73 1.99 3.86
CA ALA A 44 16.90 2.82 4.75
C ALA A 44 17.22 4.31 4.57
N ASP A 45 18.50 4.68 4.46
CA ASP A 45 18.92 6.06 4.24
C ASP A 45 18.46 6.58 2.87
N GLY A 46 18.63 5.80 1.81
CA GLY A 46 18.16 6.15 0.46
C GLY A 46 16.65 6.32 0.40
N PHE A 47 15.89 5.46 1.09
CA PHE A 47 14.44 5.57 1.18
C PHE A 47 14.01 6.86 1.87
N ARG A 48 14.63 7.20 3.02
CA ARG A 48 14.35 8.45 3.74
C ARG A 48 14.69 9.68 2.92
N LEU A 49 15.82 9.66 2.20
CA LEU A 49 16.22 10.76 1.32
C LEU A 49 15.20 10.95 0.19
N MET A 50 14.79 9.89 -0.50
CA MET A 50 13.78 9.99 -1.56
C MET A 50 12.42 10.46 -1.04
N LEU A 51 12.01 10.06 0.17
CA LEU A 51 10.81 10.62 0.81
C LEU A 51 10.94 12.13 1.07
N ALA A 52 12.11 12.59 1.53
CA ALA A 52 12.36 14.01 1.76
C ALA A 52 12.31 14.80 0.45
N MET A 53 12.93 14.26 -0.62
CA MET A 53 12.91 14.88 -1.95
C MET A 53 11.49 14.92 -2.54
N ALA A 54 10.71 13.84 -2.39
CA ALA A 54 9.34 13.77 -2.89
C ALA A 54 8.44 14.88 -2.32
N LYS A 55 8.65 15.27 -1.06
CA LYS A 55 7.87 16.34 -0.40
C LYS A 55 8.05 17.72 -1.04
N ARG A 56 9.08 17.91 -1.86
CA ARG A 56 9.39 19.17 -2.55
C ARG A 56 8.80 19.23 -3.96
N LEU A 57 8.20 18.13 -4.42
CA LEU A 57 7.58 18.05 -5.74
C LEU A 57 6.14 18.56 -5.71
N PRO A 58 5.60 19.01 -6.86
CA PRO A 58 4.17 19.22 -6.99
C PRO A 58 3.40 17.90 -6.79
N VAL A 59 2.12 18.01 -6.44
CA VAL A 59 1.29 16.92 -5.90
C VAL A 59 1.28 15.67 -6.77
N ASP A 60 1.13 15.81 -8.10
CA ASP A 60 1.04 14.67 -9.01
C ASP A 60 2.38 13.91 -9.10
N GLN A 61 3.48 14.66 -9.16
CA GLN A 61 4.83 14.13 -9.18
C GLN A 61 5.17 13.47 -7.84
N GLN A 62 4.81 14.11 -6.73
CA GLN A 62 4.95 13.55 -5.38
C GLN A 62 4.20 12.21 -5.28
N ALA A 63 2.93 12.15 -5.68
CA ALA A 63 2.12 10.93 -5.64
C ALA A 63 2.74 9.79 -6.46
N ARG A 64 3.32 10.08 -7.64
CA ARG A 64 4.03 9.10 -8.47
C ARG A 64 5.30 8.58 -7.80
N VAL A 65 6.09 9.45 -7.17
CA VAL A 65 7.29 9.01 -6.43
C VAL A 65 6.91 8.16 -5.21
N LEU A 66 5.91 8.55 -4.43
CA LEU A 66 5.43 7.78 -3.28
C LEU A 66 4.89 6.41 -3.71
N THR A 67 4.17 6.34 -4.83
CA THR A 67 3.74 5.07 -5.47
C THR A 67 4.93 4.17 -5.79
N ALA A 68 6.01 4.71 -6.37
CA ALA A 68 7.20 3.95 -6.72
C ALA A 68 8.01 3.47 -5.51
N LEU A 69 7.95 4.20 -4.39
CA LEU A 69 8.60 3.86 -3.14
C LEU A 69 7.87 2.77 -2.35
N ALA A 70 6.54 2.69 -2.42
CA ALA A 70 5.75 1.68 -1.71
C ALA A 70 6.28 0.23 -1.86
N PRO A 71 6.50 -0.31 -3.07
CA PRO A 71 7.03 -1.67 -3.23
C PRO A 71 8.48 -1.84 -2.76
N ARG A 72 9.19 -0.77 -2.36
CA ARG A 72 10.55 -0.82 -1.80
C ARG A 72 10.58 -1.00 -0.29
N LEU A 73 9.44 -0.82 0.39
CA LEU A 73 9.34 -1.12 1.82
C LEU A 73 9.78 -2.55 2.16
N ARG A 74 9.50 -3.52 1.30
CA ARG A 74 9.92 -4.92 1.49
C ARG A 74 11.43 -5.15 1.37
N THR A 75 12.17 -4.25 0.72
CA THR A 75 13.62 -4.41 0.54
C THR A 75 14.39 -3.84 1.73
N LEU A 76 13.78 -2.90 2.46
CA LEU A 76 14.36 -2.33 3.67
C LEU A 76 14.69 -3.40 4.72
N PRO A 77 15.72 -3.14 5.56
CA PRO A 77 16.02 -3.96 6.74
C PRO A 77 14.77 -4.11 7.60
N THR A 78 14.55 -5.29 8.18
CA THR A 78 13.37 -5.58 9.02
C THR A 78 13.15 -4.51 10.10
N SER A 79 14.22 -4.05 10.75
CA SER A 79 14.19 -2.99 11.77
C SER A 79 13.71 -1.63 11.24
N ALA A 80 13.87 -1.36 9.94
CA ALA A 80 13.48 -0.11 9.29
C ALA A 80 12.13 -0.18 8.57
N ARG A 81 11.54 -1.37 8.37
CA ARG A 81 10.28 -1.52 7.62
C ARG A 81 9.11 -0.79 8.27
N ARG A 82 8.98 -0.91 9.59
CA ARG A 82 7.86 -0.28 10.33
C ARG A 82 7.92 1.23 10.27
N SER A 83 9.09 1.82 10.51
CA SER A 83 9.30 3.27 10.43
C SER A 83 9.22 3.79 9.00
N GLY A 84 9.75 3.05 8.02
CA GLY A 84 9.60 3.36 6.60
C GLY A 84 8.14 3.35 6.14
N PHE A 85 7.37 2.35 6.57
CA PHE A 85 5.94 2.25 6.28
C PHE A 85 5.19 3.44 6.88
N ALA A 86 5.43 3.75 8.16
CA ALA A 86 4.80 4.89 8.84
C ALA A 86 5.12 6.21 8.12
N ALA A 87 6.39 6.44 7.76
CA ALA A 87 6.82 7.65 7.05
C ALA A 87 6.18 7.78 5.67
N LEU A 88 6.04 6.67 4.93
CA LEU A 88 5.34 6.66 3.64
C LEU A 88 3.85 6.94 3.81
N ALA A 89 3.20 6.28 4.77
CA ALA A 89 1.77 6.49 5.07
C ALA A 89 1.50 7.96 5.43
N THR A 90 2.28 8.55 6.33
CA THR A 90 2.19 9.98 6.68
C THR A 90 2.43 10.89 5.47
N SER A 91 3.32 10.51 4.56
CA SER A 91 3.56 11.32 3.35
C SER A 91 2.38 11.25 2.38
N ILE A 92 1.70 10.10 2.29
CA ILE A 92 0.48 9.93 1.50
C ILE A 92 -0.69 10.70 2.15
N ASP A 93 -0.81 10.68 3.48
CA ASP A 93 -1.88 11.37 4.21
C ASP A 93 -1.87 12.88 3.99
N ARG A 94 -0.70 13.46 3.68
CA ARG A 94 -0.53 14.89 3.38
C ARG A 94 -0.85 15.26 1.93
N LEU A 95 -1.09 14.29 1.05
CA LEU A 95 -1.51 14.58 -0.31
C LEU A 95 -2.97 15.02 -0.35
N PRO A 96 -3.35 15.93 -1.26
CA PRO A 96 -4.74 16.10 -1.67
C PRO A 96 -5.37 14.80 -2.16
N GLN A 97 -6.69 14.76 -2.24
CA GLN A 97 -7.46 13.57 -2.63
C GLN A 97 -6.94 12.90 -3.90
N ALA A 98 -6.71 13.67 -4.97
CA ALA A 98 -6.19 13.16 -6.24
C ALA A 98 -4.86 12.40 -6.07
N GLY A 99 -3.94 12.92 -5.25
CA GLY A 99 -2.67 12.25 -4.96
C GLY A 99 -2.84 10.98 -4.12
N ARG A 100 -3.75 11.00 -3.13
CA ARG A 100 -4.06 9.80 -2.31
C ARG A 100 -4.64 8.67 -3.16
N THR A 101 -5.54 9.01 -4.08
CA THR A 101 -6.15 8.10 -5.06
C THR A 101 -5.12 7.38 -5.93
N ILE A 102 -3.96 7.99 -6.17
CA ILE A 102 -2.84 7.41 -6.90
C ILE A 102 -1.97 6.55 -5.97
N ALA A 103 -1.55 7.08 -4.83
CA ALA A 103 -0.49 6.48 -4.02
C ALA A 103 -0.96 5.41 -3.03
N LEU A 104 -2.15 5.55 -2.45
CA LEU A 104 -2.64 4.65 -1.40
C LEU A 104 -2.84 3.19 -1.89
N PRO A 105 -3.33 2.92 -3.12
CA PRO A 105 -3.39 1.56 -3.65
C PRO A 105 -2.04 0.85 -3.72
N ALA A 106 -0.92 1.58 -3.81
CA ALA A 106 0.40 0.98 -3.78
C ALA A 106 0.83 0.64 -2.35
N LEU A 107 0.48 1.49 -1.37
CA LEU A 107 0.74 1.23 0.06
C LEU A 107 0.00 -0.03 0.55
N THR A 108 -1.25 -0.26 0.10
CA THR A 108 -2.02 -1.46 0.50
C THR A 108 -1.35 -2.77 0.10
N ARG A 109 -0.55 -2.75 -0.98
CA ARG A 109 0.23 -3.91 -1.47
C ARG A 109 1.58 -4.06 -0.76
N ALA A 110 1.99 -3.04 -0.01
CA ALA A 110 3.26 -2.96 0.69
C ALA A 110 3.11 -3.14 2.21
N LEU A 111 1.91 -3.53 2.68
CA LEU A 111 1.70 -3.91 4.07
C LEU A 111 2.69 -5.01 4.47
N PRO A 112 3.30 -4.93 5.66
CA PRO A 112 4.20 -5.98 6.12
C PRO A 112 3.49 -7.34 6.14
N ALA A 113 4.17 -8.36 5.64
CA ALA A 113 3.69 -9.74 5.70
C ALA A 113 3.79 -10.34 7.11
N SER A 114 4.47 -9.66 8.04
CA SER A 114 4.49 -10.04 9.44
C SER A 114 3.10 -9.83 10.02
N GLY A 115 2.44 -10.94 10.34
CA GLY A 115 1.13 -10.97 10.99
C GLY A 115 1.02 -10.29 12.35
N LYS A 116 1.99 -9.47 12.75
CA LYS A 116 2.04 -8.75 14.02
C LYS A 116 1.48 -7.33 13.90
N ASP A 117 1.31 -6.80 12.70
CA ASP A 117 0.95 -5.39 12.49
C ASP A 117 -0.52 -5.19 12.08
N ALA A 118 -1.46 -5.79 12.82
CA ALA A 118 -2.90 -5.56 12.61
C ALA A 118 -3.26 -4.07 12.67
N VAL A 119 -2.56 -3.29 13.50
CA VAL A 119 -2.70 -1.83 13.59
C VAL A 119 -2.47 -1.16 12.23
N GLN A 120 -1.41 -1.54 11.50
CA GLN A 120 -1.11 -0.95 10.19
C GLN A 120 -2.16 -1.36 9.16
N PHE A 121 -2.61 -2.60 9.20
CA PHE A 121 -3.69 -3.07 8.34
C PHE A 121 -4.96 -2.23 8.53
N HIS A 122 -5.44 -2.08 9.77
CA HIS A 122 -6.65 -1.32 10.05
C HIS A 122 -6.48 0.17 9.73
N ALA A 123 -5.30 0.72 9.98
CA ALA A 123 -4.99 2.10 9.62
C ALA A 123 -5.00 2.33 8.10
N VAL A 124 -4.56 1.36 7.28
CA VAL A 124 -4.66 1.45 5.81
C VAL A 124 -6.08 1.21 5.32
N LEU A 125 -6.82 0.30 5.96
CA LEU A 125 -8.22 0.06 5.64
C LEU A 125 -9.04 1.33 5.85
N ALA A 126 -8.88 2.01 7.00
CA ALA A 126 -9.54 3.28 7.28
C ALA A 126 -9.19 4.36 6.25
N ARG A 127 -7.91 4.49 5.86
CA ARG A 127 -7.51 5.42 4.78
C ARG A 127 -8.14 5.07 3.44
N THR A 128 -8.29 3.77 3.16
CA THR A 128 -8.89 3.33 1.90
C THR A 128 -10.35 3.76 1.84
N GLN A 129 -11.08 3.72 2.96
CA GLN A 129 -12.48 4.18 3.03
C GLN A 129 -12.68 5.66 2.68
N THR A 130 -11.65 6.50 2.79
CA THR A 130 -11.75 7.93 2.42
C THR A 130 -11.49 8.20 0.94
N LEU A 131 -11.21 7.17 0.14
CA LEU A 131 -10.98 7.31 -1.29
C LEU A 131 -12.29 7.33 -2.08
N ASP A 132 -12.26 7.84 -3.32
CA ASP A 132 -13.34 7.60 -4.28
C ASP A 132 -13.50 6.11 -4.59
N THR A 133 -14.67 5.70 -5.06
CA THR A 133 -15.03 4.29 -5.24
C THR A 133 -14.10 3.54 -6.21
N GLU A 134 -13.63 4.21 -7.26
CA GLU A 134 -12.67 3.65 -8.21
C GLU A 134 -11.32 3.36 -7.55
N ALA A 135 -10.82 4.28 -6.74
CA ALA A 135 -9.58 4.13 -6.02
C ALA A 135 -9.69 3.10 -4.88
N GLN A 136 -10.84 3.03 -4.21
CA GLN A 136 -11.15 1.94 -3.27
C GLN A 136 -11.08 0.58 -3.96
N GLY A 137 -11.70 0.44 -5.14
CA GLY A 137 -11.67 -0.78 -5.95
C GLY A 137 -10.25 -1.24 -6.30
N ARG A 138 -9.33 -0.30 -6.55
CA ARG A 138 -7.90 -0.61 -6.78
C ARG A 138 -7.11 -0.96 -5.51
N ALA A 139 -7.51 -0.42 -4.37
CA ALA A 139 -6.78 -0.54 -3.10
C ALA A 139 -7.17 -1.80 -2.30
N LEU A 140 -8.46 -2.14 -2.23
CA LEU A 140 -9.00 -3.24 -1.42
C LEU A 140 -8.42 -4.62 -1.78
N PRO A 141 -8.17 -4.98 -3.06
CA PRO A 141 -7.49 -6.23 -3.40
C PRO A 141 -6.10 -6.37 -2.75
N GLY A 142 -5.41 -5.25 -2.50
CA GLY A 142 -4.18 -5.23 -1.72
C GLY A 142 -4.42 -5.73 -0.29
N LEU A 143 -5.36 -5.11 0.42
CA LEU A 143 -5.73 -5.47 1.80
C LEU A 143 -6.23 -6.91 1.92
N ILE A 144 -7.09 -7.37 1.01
CA ILE A 144 -7.63 -8.74 1.01
C ILE A 144 -6.50 -9.79 1.00
N ARG A 145 -5.40 -9.54 0.28
CA ARG A 145 -4.26 -10.47 0.24
C ARG A 145 -3.61 -10.66 1.62
N HIS A 146 -3.64 -9.63 2.46
CA HIS A 146 -3.03 -9.63 3.79
C HIS A 146 -3.94 -10.19 4.89
N LEU A 147 -5.24 -10.41 4.64
CA LEU A 147 -6.16 -10.98 5.64
C LEU A 147 -5.64 -12.29 6.27
N GLY A 148 -5.09 -13.18 5.44
CA GLY A 148 -4.63 -14.49 5.90
C GLY A 148 -3.36 -14.46 6.77
N VAL A 149 -2.62 -13.35 6.78
CA VAL A 149 -1.43 -13.21 7.63
C VAL A 149 -1.73 -12.51 8.95
N LEU A 150 -2.91 -11.91 9.15
CA LEU A 150 -3.27 -11.27 10.42
C LEU A 150 -3.33 -12.27 11.59
N PRO A 151 -3.18 -11.80 12.85
CA PRO A 151 -3.45 -12.62 14.02
C PRO A 151 -4.86 -13.18 13.93
N GLU A 152 -5.06 -14.44 14.33
CA GLU A 152 -6.34 -15.13 14.17
C GLU A 152 -7.53 -14.34 14.74
N GLY A 153 -7.39 -13.80 15.96
CA GLY A 153 -8.43 -12.98 16.60
C GLY A 153 -8.75 -11.66 15.89
N GLN A 154 -7.95 -11.24 14.91
CA GLN A 154 -8.19 -10.02 14.13
C GLN A 154 -8.77 -10.31 12.74
N ARG A 155 -8.68 -11.57 12.25
CA ARG A 155 -9.05 -11.92 10.87
C ARG A 155 -10.53 -11.68 10.57
N LYS A 156 -11.42 -12.04 11.51
CA LYS A 156 -12.86 -11.89 11.32
C LYS A 156 -13.27 -10.42 11.26
N ALA A 157 -12.84 -9.60 12.22
CA ALA A 157 -13.10 -8.15 12.21
C ALA A 157 -12.57 -7.47 10.94
N ALA A 158 -11.34 -7.82 10.51
CA ALA A 158 -10.77 -7.32 9.28
C ALA A 158 -11.55 -7.76 8.02
N PHE A 159 -11.99 -9.02 7.97
CA PHE A 159 -12.81 -9.55 6.89
C PHE A 159 -14.16 -8.81 6.81
N ASP A 160 -14.85 -8.66 7.93
CA ASP A 160 -16.16 -8.01 7.98
C ASP A 160 -16.07 -6.53 7.58
N ALA A 161 -15.03 -5.84 8.02
CA ALA A 161 -14.80 -4.44 7.66
C ALA A 161 -14.55 -4.27 6.15
N ILE A 162 -13.74 -5.16 5.53
CA ILE A 162 -13.57 -5.15 4.07
C ILE A 162 -14.90 -5.50 3.38
N ALA A 163 -15.61 -6.54 3.83
CA ALA A 163 -16.89 -6.95 3.24
C ALA A 163 -17.97 -5.86 3.37
N LEU A 164 -17.88 -4.97 4.37
CA LEU A 164 -18.73 -3.79 4.45
C LEU A 164 -18.35 -2.77 3.40
N GLN A 165 -17.07 -2.40 3.32
CA GLN A 165 -16.59 -1.41 2.36
C GLN A 165 -16.79 -1.85 0.90
N VAL A 166 -16.71 -3.16 0.62
CA VAL A 166 -16.93 -3.71 -0.72
C VAL A 166 -18.35 -3.46 -1.25
N GLN A 167 -19.35 -3.36 -0.36
CA GLN A 167 -20.75 -3.14 -0.76
C GLN A 167 -21.00 -1.75 -1.36
N THR A 168 -20.13 -0.78 -1.11
CA THR A 168 -20.28 0.58 -1.63
C THR A 168 -19.57 0.79 -2.97
N LEU A 169 -19.00 -0.28 -3.55
CA LEU A 169 -18.23 -0.20 -4.79
C LEU A 169 -19.11 -0.44 -6.02
N PRO A 170 -18.74 0.11 -7.19
CA PRO A 170 -19.28 -0.29 -8.47
C PRO A 170 -19.19 -1.81 -8.68
N ALA A 171 -20.17 -2.38 -9.37
CA ALA A 171 -20.35 -3.83 -9.50
C ALA A 171 -19.08 -4.58 -9.95
N HIS A 172 -18.30 -4.01 -10.88
CA HIS A 172 -17.08 -4.66 -11.37
C HIS A 172 -15.98 -4.74 -10.29
N HIS A 173 -15.81 -3.70 -9.47
CA HIS A 173 -14.89 -3.71 -8.32
C HIS A 173 -15.42 -4.61 -7.21
N GLN A 174 -16.74 -4.58 -6.96
CA GLN A 174 -17.38 -5.42 -5.96
C GLN A 174 -17.17 -6.90 -6.27
N ARG A 175 -17.46 -7.35 -7.50
CA ARG A 175 -17.23 -8.75 -7.94
C ARG A 175 -15.80 -9.21 -7.71
N ASN A 176 -14.83 -8.37 -8.08
CA ASN A 176 -13.41 -8.68 -7.91
C ASN A 176 -13.03 -8.82 -6.43
N ALA A 177 -13.50 -7.92 -5.58
CA ALA A 177 -13.22 -7.95 -4.16
C ALA A 177 -13.92 -9.12 -3.45
N LEU A 178 -15.18 -9.41 -3.78
CA LEU A 178 -15.92 -10.56 -3.25
C LEU A 178 -15.22 -11.89 -3.58
N ARG A 179 -14.76 -12.07 -4.82
CA ARG A 179 -13.96 -13.24 -5.20
C ARG A 179 -12.67 -13.35 -4.36
N GLY A 180 -12.01 -12.22 -4.12
CA GLY A 180 -10.85 -12.17 -3.25
C GLY A 180 -11.16 -12.59 -1.82
N LEU A 181 -12.25 -12.09 -1.24
CA LEU A 181 -12.72 -12.45 0.10
C LEU A 181 -13.10 -13.93 0.20
N ALA A 182 -13.81 -14.47 -0.80
CA ALA A 182 -14.18 -15.88 -0.86
C ALA A 182 -12.93 -16.79 -0.75
N GLY A 183 -11.85 -16.44 -1.47
CA GLY A 183 -10.57 -17.13 -1.36
C GLY A 183 -9.87 -17.04 0.00
N LYS A 184 -10.36 -16.18 0.92
CA LYS A 184 -9.83 -16.01 2.28
C LYS A 184 -10.71 -16.60 3.38
N ILE A 185 -11.90 -17.10 3.09
CA ILE A 185 -12.80 -17.69 4.10
C ILE A 185 -12.10 -18.78 4.91
N ARG A 186 -11.38 -19.68 4.25
CA ARG A 186 -10.60 -20.77 4.89
C ARG A 186 -9.49 -20.30 5.86
N ARG A 187 -9.22 -19.00 5.93
CA ARG A 187 -8.25 -18.40 6.86
C ARG A 187 -8.92 -17.85 8.12
N LEU A 188 -10.25 -17.79 8.15
CA LEU A 188 -11.02 -17.41 9.33
C LEU A 188 -11.11 -18.59 10.32
N PRO A 189 -11.37 -18.31 11.62
CA PRO A 189 -11.78 -19.32 12.59
C PRO A 189 -12.94 -20.16 12.05
N VAL A 190 -12.93 -21.47 12.34
CA VAL A 190 -13.85 -22.46 11.72
C VAL A 190 -15.32 -22.08 11.92
N ASP A 191 -15.67 -21.65 13.13
CA ASP A 191 -17.00 -21.17 13.53
C ASP A 191 -17.46 -19.92 12.75
N GLN A 192 -16.53 -19.18 12.16
CA GLN A 192 -16.80 -17.96 11.39
C GLN A 192 -16.87 -18.20 9.86
N GLN A 193 -16.50 -19.39 9.38
CA GLN A 193 -16.42 -19.66 7.93
C GLN A 193 -17.81 -19.76 7.27
N ALA A 194 -18.75 -20.46 7.90
CA ALA A 194 -20.11 -20.57 7.38
C ALA A 194 -20.85 -19.22 7.36
N PRO A 195 -20.85 -18.41 8.46
CA PRO A 195 -21.41 -17.05 8.43
C PRO A 195 -20.77 -16.15 7.35
N ALA A 196 -19.45 -16.21 7.19
CA ALA A 196 -18.75 -15.45 6.16
C ALA A 196 -19.16 -15.86 4.73
N THR A 197 -19.37 -17.16 4.50
CA THR A 197 -19.81 -17.70 3.21
C THR A 197 -21.21 -17.21 2.87
N ALA A 198 -22.16 -17.35 3.80
CA ALA A 198 -23.54 -16.89 3.62
C ALA A 198 -23.60 -15.39 3.30
N ARG A 199 -22.81 -14.58 4.00
CA ARG A 199 -22.71 -13.13 3.73
C ARG A 199 -22.22 -12.84 2.31
N LEU A 200 -21.14 -13.47 1.86
CA LEU A 200 -20.62 -13.22 0.50
C LEU A 200 -21.60 -13.68 -0.58
N GLN A 201 -22.32 -14.78 -0.35
CA GLN A 201 -23.38 -15.25 -1.24
C GLN A 201 -24.52 -14.23 -1.34
N GLN A 202 -24.98 -13.68 -0.21
CA GLN A 202 -26.00 -12.64 -0.20
C GLN A 202 -25.55 -11.38 -0.96
N GLN A 203 -24.32 -10.92 -0.74
CA GLN A 203 -23.76 -9.77 -1.46
C GLN A 203 -23.60 -10.05 -2.96
N ALA A 204 -23.23 -11.27 -3.34
CA ALA A 204 -23.13 -11.67 -4.74
C ALA A 204 -24.51 -11.79 -5.42
N ALA A 205 -25.54 -12.25 -4.70
CA ALA A 205 -26.90 -12.32 -5.21
C ALA A 205 -27.48 -10.91 -5.45
N ALA A 206 -27.25 -9.96 -4.54
CA ALA A 206 -27.68 -8.58 -4.70
C ALA A 206 -27.09 -7.93 -5.97
N LEU A 207 -25.87 -8.29 -6.36
CA LEU A 207 -25.20 -7.84 -7.60
C LEU A 207 -25.80 -8.39 -8.90
N LEU A 208 -26.64 -9.41 -8.82
CA LEU A 208 -27.35 -9.99 -9.97
C LEU A 208 -28.76 -9.40 -10.12
N GLN A 209 -29.27 -8.73 -9.08
CA GLN A 209 -30.63 -8.18 -9.02
C GLN A 209 -30.69 -6.67 -9.29
N GLY A 210 -29.57 -5.97 -9.23
CA GLY A 210 -29.43 -4.55 -9.57
C GLY A 210 -28.59 -4.35 -10.81
#